data_AF-A0AB32W1Y2-F1
#
_entry.id   AF-A0AB32W1Y2-F1
#
_cell.length_a   1.000
_cell.length_b   1.000
_cell.length_c   1.000
_cell.angle_alpha   90.00
_cell.angle_beta   90.00
_cell.angle_gamma   90.00
#
_symmetry.space_group_name_H-M   'P 1'
#
loop_
_entity.id
_entity.type
_entity.pdbx_description
1 polymer ?
#
loop_
_entity_poly.entity_id
_entity_poly.type
_entity_poly.pdbx_seq_one_letter_code
_entity_poly.pdbx_strand_id
1 'polypeptide(L)'
;MSRDRSGKREEIDYYRPPAPFANNPAPFANNPGLNLSLLLRLLLYPKGNKKSNGGDCISLYLQIAETEKLPPAWEANVNFRLFVFDQIRDKYLTVEDAGAVKRFHQMKTEWGFDQLVPLESFNDPSNGYLVDDSCVFGAEVFVIEQTRKLECVSIINQPHGNPITFKIKNFSKLDKEY
;
A
#
# COMPACT_ATOMS: atom_id res chain seq x y z
N MET A 1 -5.43 -16.39 -32.32
CA MET A 1 -4.34 -17.28 -31.87
C MET A 1 -4.16 -17.02 -30.38
N SER A 2 -4.70 -17.90 -29.55
CA SER A 2 -4.75 -17.75 -28.09
C SER A 2 -3.35 -17.89 -27.48
N ARG A 3 -2.99 -17.04 -26.53
CA ARG A 3 -1.85 -17.24 -25.63
C ARG A 3 -2.34 -17.11 -24.20
N ASP A 4 -2.78 -18.24 -23.68
CA ASP A 4 -2.83 -18.51 -22.25
C ASP A 4 -1.40 -18.48 -21.69
N ARG A 5 -1.18 -17.66 -20.65
CA ARG A 5 0.01 -17.68 -19.78
C ARG A 5 -0.43 -17.37 -18.35
N SER A 6 -1.25 -18.25 -17.80
CA SER A 6 -1.56 -18.31 -16.37
C SER A 6 -0.33 -18.73 -15.56
N GLY A 7 0.45 -17.76 -15.09
CA GLY A 7 1.12 -17.91 -13.80
C GLY A 7 0.03 -17.77 -12.74
N LYS A 8 -0.31 -18.84 -12.03
CA LYS A 8 -1.40 -18.87 -11.04
C LYS A 8 -1.24 -17.69 -10.08
N ARG A 9 -2.22 -16.80 -10.10
CA ARG A 9 -2.40 -15.67 -9.19
C ARG A 9 -3.25 -16.19 -8.05
N GLU A 10 -2.77 -16.07 -6.82
CA GLU A 10 -3.55 -16.41 -5.64
C GLU A 10 -3.79 -15.15 -4.82
N GLU A 11 -5.06 -14.96 -4.47
CA GLU A 11 -5.56 -13.84 -3.70
C GLU A 11 -5.81 -14.34 -2.29
N ILE A 12 -5.21 -13.66 -1.30
CA ILE A 12 -5.37 -14.02 0.10
C ILE A 12 -6.14 -12.88 0.76
N ASP A 13 -7.33 -13.21 1.27
CA ASP A 13 -8.12 -12.28 2.09
C ASP A 13 -7.31 -11.93 3.35
N TYR A 14 -7.29 -10.63 3.68
CA TYR A 14 -6.50 -10.11 4.79
C TYR A 14 -7.02 -10.66 6.13
N TYR A 15 -6.26 -11.56 6.76
CA TYR A 15 -6.47 -11.93 8.16
C TYR A 15 -5.80 -10.91 9.06
N ARG A 16 -6.59 -10.22 9.91
CA ARG A 16 -6.08 -9.34 10.96
C ARG A 16 -5.55 -10.22 12.11
N PRO A 17 -4.24 -10.27 12.40
CA PRO A 17 -3.75 -10.99 13.56
C PRO A 17 -4.29 -10.36 14.85
N PRO A 18 -4.60 -11.16 15.90
CA PRO A 18 -4.98 -10.64 17.19
C PRO A 18 -3.81 -9.83 17.78
N ALA A 19 -4.03 -8.55 18.04
CA ALA A 19 -2.99 -7.63 18.47
C ALA A 19 -2.38 -8.05 19.82
N PRO A 20 -1.08 -8.35 19.92
CA PRO A 20 -0.34 -7.98 21.11
C PRO A 20 -0.18 -6.45 21.08
N PHE A 21 -0.05 -5.78 22.22
CA PHE A 21 0.06 -4.30 22.33
C PHE A 21 -1.27 -3.53 22.32
N ALA A 22 -2.22 -3.94 23.18
CA ALA A 22 -3.19 -3.01 23.73
C ALA A 22 -2.44 -2.02 24.66
N ASN A 23 -2.01 -0.87 24.13
CA ASN A 23 -1.70 0.36 24.91
C ASN A 23 -1.39 1.58 24.02
N ASN A 24 -2.04 1.69 22.85
CA ASN A 24 -2.04 2.95 22.11
C ASN A 24 -3.50 3.36 21.84
N PRO A 25 -3.97 4.54 22.29
CA PRO A 25 -5.33 4.98 22.00
C PRO A 25 -5.49 5.10 20.48
N ALA A 26 -6.46 4.36 19.96
CA ALA A 26 -6.88 4.41 18.57
C ALA A 26 -7.22 5.85 18.14
N PRO A 27 -6.56 6.41 17.11
CA PRO A 27 -7.06 7.62 16.46
C PRO A 27 -8.14 7.21 15.46
N PHE A 28 -9.27 6.69 15.95
CA PHE A 28 -10.40 6.31 15.11
C PHE A 28 -11.67 7.01 15.59
N ALA A 29 -11.75 8.31 15.34
CA ALA A 29 -13.03 8.99 15.23
C ALA A 29 -12.86 10.24 14.37
N ASN A 30 -13.62 10.27 13.26
CA ASN A 30 -13.96 11.45 12.46
C ASN A 30 -13.24 11.61 11.10
N ASN A 31 -13.50 10.68 10.16
CA ASN A 31 -13.54 11.02 8.73
C ASN A 31 -14.45 10.03 7.95
N PRO A 32 -15.61 10.44 7.40
CA PRO A 32 -16.59 9.52 6.80
C PRO A 32 -16.33 9.16 5.32
N GLY A 33 -15.12 9.37 4.78
CA GLY A 33 -14.89 9.32 3.33
C GLY A 33 -14.53 7.97 2.73
N LEU A 34 -13.48 7.30 3.22
CA LEU A 34 -12.93 6.10 2.59
C LEU A 34 -12.19 5.27 3.64
N ASN A 35 -12.68 4.07 3.92
CA ASN A 35 -11.92 3.13 4.72
C ASN A 35 -10.96 2.36 3.81
N LEU A 36 -9.75 2.91 3.61
CA LEU A 36 -8.70 2.28 2.81
C LEU A 36 -8.33 0.87 3.30
N SER A 37 -8.57 0.55 4.59
CA SER A 37 -8.28 -0.79 5.11
C SER A 37 -9.13 -1.90 4.48
N LEU A 38 -10.31 -1.56 3.94
CA LEU A 38 -11.18 -2.53 3.25
C LEU A 38 -10.78 -2.76 1.79
N LEU A 39 -9.87 -1.95 1.25
CA LEU A 39 -9.43 -2.04 -0.14
C LEU A 39 -8.03 -2.65 -0.28
N LEU A 40 -7.33 -2.91 0.83
CA LEU A 40 -5.99 -3.47 0.81
C LEU A 40 -6.01 -4.99 0.71
N ARG A 41 -5.19 -5.55 -0.19
CA ARG A 41 -5.06 -6.99 -0.41
C ARG A 41 -3.60 -7.41 -0.49
N LEU A 42 -3.32 -8.66 -0.12
CA LEU A 42 -2.03 -9.29 -0.35
C LEU A 42 -2.02 -9.99 -1.70
N LEU A 43 -0.99 -9.72 -2.50
CA LEU A 43 -0.79 -10.33 -3.80
C LEU A 43 0.47 -11.19 -3.76
N LEU A 44 0.26 -12.51 -3.78
CA LEU A 44 1.32 -13.51 -3.68
C LEU A 44 1.70 -14.03 -5.07
N TYR A 45 3.00 -14.11 -5.31
CA TYR A 45 3.59 -14.82 -6.45
C TYR A 45 4.48 -15.94 -5.93
N PRO A 46 3.95 -17.18 -5.80
CA PRO A 46 4.68 -18.30 -5.21
C PRO A 46 5.89 -18.79 -6.03
N LYS A 47 6.06 -18.31 -7.26
CA LYS A 47 7.20 -18.59 -8.15
C LYS A 47 7.79 -17.30 -8.71
N GLY A 48 7.61 -16.22 -7.96
CA GLY A 48 8.17 -14.93 -8.32
C GLY A 48 7.36 -14.14 -9.32
N ASN A 49 7.48 -12.83 -9.23
CA ASN A 49 7.02 -11.93 -10.26
C ASN A 49 8.02 -11.90 -11.43
N LYS A 50 7.70 -12.63 -12.49
CA LYS A 50 8.53 -12.72 -13.70
C LYS A 50 8.76 -11.38 -14.41
N LYS A 51 7.90 -10.38 -14.17
CA LYS A 51 8.05 -9.03 -14.76
C LYS A 51 9.09 -8.18 -14.02
N SER A 52 9.49 -8.58 -12.82
CA SER A 52 10.37 -7.83 -11.92
C SER A 52 11.60 -8.64 -11.50
N ASN A 53 12.08 -9.57 -12.32
CA ASN A 53 13.25 -10.42 -12.04
C ASN A 53 13.13 -11.24 -10.74
N GLY A 54 11.92 -11.61 -10.32
CA GLY A 54 11.67 -12.39 -9.10
C GLY A 54 11.69 -13.91 -9.28
N GLY A 55 12.09 -14.43 -10.44
CA GLY A 55 11.77 -15.80 -10.91
C GLY A 55 12.13 -16.98 -9.99
N ASP A 56 13.06 -16.79 -9.05
CA ASP A 56 13.52 -17.82 -8.10
C ASP A 56 13.25 -17.45 -6.62
N CYS A 57 12.34 -16.52 -6.39
CA CYS A 57 11.91 -16.09 -5.06
C CYS A 57 10.38 -16.07 -4.97
N ILE A 58 9.84 -16.24 -3.76
CA ILE A 58 8.49 -15.78 -3.43
C ILE A 58 8.49 -14.26 -3.54
N SER A 59 7.53 -13.69 -4.28
CA SER A 59 7.27 -12.25 -4.26
C SER A 59 5.94 -11.98 -3.57
N LEU A 60 5.88 -10.91 -2.78
CA LEU A 60 4.68 -10.50 -2.05
C LEU A 60 4.51 -8.99 -2.12
N TYR A 61 3.28 -8.57 -2.38
CA TYR A 61 2.92 -7.16 -2.52
C TYR A 61 1.67 -6.83 -1.73
N LEU A 62 1.61 -5.59 -1.28
CA LEU A 62 0.41 -4.92 -0.84
C LEU A 62 -0.20 -4.18 -2.03
N GLN A 63 -1.48 -4.42 -2.30
CA GLN A 63 -2.23 -3.79 -3.38
C GLN A 63 -3.43 -3.02 -2.83
N ILE A 64 -3.68 -1.81 -3.33
CA ILE A 64 -5.01 -1.18 -3.21
C ILE A 64 -5.85 -1.69 -4.38
N ALA A 65 -6.86 -2.49 -4.05
CA ALA A 65 -7.84 -3.05 -4.97
C ALA A 65 -9.07 -2.13 -5.12
N GLU A 66 -9.97 -2.51 -6.02
CA GLU A 66 -11.25 -1.83 -6.28
C GLU A 66 -11.09 -0.30 -6.48
N THR A 67 -10.04 0.07 -7.22
CA THR A 67 -9.65 1.47 -7.42
C THR A 67 -10.70 2.28 -8.18
N GLU A 68 -11.63 1.61 -8.85
CA GLU A 68 -12.82 2.19 -9.45
C GLU A 68 -13.80 2.81 -8.45
N LYS A 69 -13.74 2.39 -7.17
CA LYS A 69 -14.55 2.97 -6.07
C LYS A 69 -13.91 4.20 -5.45
N LEU A 70 -12.65 4.51 -5.82
CA LEU A 70 -11.90 5.63 -5.30
C LEU A 70 -12.15 6.89 -6.14
N PRO A 71 -12.11 8.09 -5.53
CA PRO A 71 -12.29 9.35 -6.25
C PRO A 71 -11.20 9.54 -7.31
N PRO A 72 -11.49 10.32 -8.38
CA PRO A 72 -10.46 10.77 -9.31
C PRO A 72 -9.31 11.46 -8.55
N ALA A 73 -8.06 11.16 -8.91
CA ALA A 73 -6.85 11.65 -8.24
C ALA A 73 -6.72 11.28 -6.74
N TRP A 74 -7.34 10.18 -6.30
CA TRP A 74 -7.02 9.52 -5.03
C TRP A 74 -5.52 9.26 -4.87
N GLU A 75 -5.07 9.33 -3.63
CA GLU A 75 -3.72 9.03 -3.21
C GLU A 75 -3.74 8.52 -1.77
N ALA A 76 -2.88 7.55 -1.46
CA ALA A 76 -2.67 7.08 -0.10
C ALA A 76 -1.18 6.94 0.19
N ASN A 77 -0.72 7.51 1.31
CA ASN A 77 0.62 7.29 1.81
C ASN A 77 0.56 6.19 2.87
N VAL A 78 1.33 5.14 2.68
CA VAL A 78 1.25 3.94 3.51
C VAL A 78 2.65 3.50 3.88
N ASN A 79 2.90 3.31 5.17
CA ASN A 79 4.03 2.52 5.64
C ASN A 79 3.51 1.10 5.93
N PHE A 80 4.25 0.07 5.53
CA PHE A 80 3.83 -1.30 5.78
C PHE A 80 5.02 -2.24 5.98
N ARG A 81 4.74 -3.35 6.66
CA ARG A 81 5.62 -4.51 6.81
C ARG A 81 4.94 -5.74 6.24
N LEU A 82 5.71 -6.63 5.65
CA LEU A 82 5.22 -7.94 5.20
C LEU A 82 5.87 -9.05 6.04
N PHE A 83 5.14 -10.14 6.24
CA PHE A 83 5.58 -11.24 7.09
C PHE A 83 5.44 -12.59 6.39
N VAL A 84 6.37 -13.50 6.70
CA VAL A 84 6.26 -14.94 6.43
C VAL A 84 6.36 -15.68 7.76
N PHE A 85 5.40 -16.54 8.04
CA PHE A 85 5.36 -17.29 9.30
C PHE A 85 6.24 -18.55 9.22
N ASP A 86 7.19 -18.65 10.14
CA ASP A 86 7.93 -19.88 10.44
C ASP A 86 7.08 -20.69 11.43
N GLN A 87 6.44 -21.73 10.90
CA GLN A 87 5.50 -22.59 11.62
C GLN A 87 6.19 -23.53 12.61
N ILE A 88 7.50 -23.74 12.50
CA ILE A 88 8.26 -24.62 13.39
C ILE A 88 8.68 -23.86 14.65
N ARG A 89 9.10 -22.60 14.48
CA ARG A 89 9.65 -21.78 15.58
C ARG A 89 8.63 -20.82 16.18
N ASP A 90 7.41 -20.78 15.63
CA ASP A 90 6.34 -19.83 16.00
C ASP A 90 6.82 -18.37 15.93
N LYS A 91 7.42 -18.02 14.80
CA LYS A 91 8.07 -16.71 14.57
C LYS A 91 7.73 -16.17 13.19
N TYR A 92 7.90 -14.86 13.02
CA TYR A 92 7.73 -14.21 11.73
C TYR A 92 9.08 -13.72 11.19
N LEU A 93 9.35 -14.02 9.93
CA LEU A 93 10.29 -13.23 9.13
C LEU A 93 9.59 -11.94 8.73
N THR A 94 10.07 -10.81 9.25
CA THR A 94 9.56 -9.47 8.92
C THR A 94 10.42 -8.84 7.84
N VAL A 95 9.78 -8.36 6.76
CA VAL A 95 10.44 -7.62 5.68
C VAL A 95 9.81 -6.24 5.56
N GLU A 96 10.62 -5.21 5.67
CA GLU A 96 10.23 -3.80 5.54
C GLU A 96 11.32 -2.99 4.85
N ASP A 97 10.93 -1.90 4.18
CA ASP A 97 11.87 -1.01 3.49
C ASP A 97 12.28 0.14 4.42
N ALA A 98 12.96 -0.17 5.52
CA ALA A 98 13.51 0.79 6.49
C ALA A 98 12.53 1.93 6.91
N GLY A 99 11.24 1.62 7.06
CA GLY A 99 10.22 2.62 7.42
C GLY A 99 9.80 3.57 6.28
N ALA A 100 10.22 3.31 5.04
CA ALA A 100 9.86 4.13 3.88
C ALA A 100 8.34 4.21 3.70
N VAL A 101 7.87 5.41 3.37
CA VAL A 101 6.48 5.67 3.04
C VAL A 101 6.25 5.39 1.56
N LYS A 102 5.27 4.56 1.26
CA LYS A 102 4.87 4.20 -0.11
C LYS A 102 3.64 4.98 -0.52
N ARG A 103 3.77 5.71 -1.61
CA ARG A 103 2.70 6.50 -2.20
C ARG A 103 1.94 5.64 -3.20
N PHE A 104 0.71 5.30 -2.87
CA PHE A 104 -0.23 4.64 -3.77
C PHE A 104 -1.06 5.70 -4.51
N HIS A 105 -1.26 5.49 -5.81
CA HIS A 105 -2.10 6.33 -6.67
C HIS A 105 -2.54 5.54 -7.92
N GLN A 106 -3.30 6.16 -8.82
CA GLN A 106 -3.91 5.48 -9.98
C GLN A 106 -2.91 4.69 -10.85
N MET A 107 -1.68 5.18 -10.98
CA MET A 107 -0.65 4.54 -11.81
C MET A 107 0.27 3.62 -11.01
N LYS A 108 0.16 3.61 -9.68
CA LYS A 108 1.00 2.80 -8.79
C LYS A 108 0.15 2.31 -7.61
N THR A 109 -0.53 1.20 -7.84
CA THR A 109 -1.47 0.57 -6.90
C THR A 109 -0.85 -0.54 -6.08
N GLU A 110 0.40 -0.91 -6.39
CA GLU A 110 1.10 -2.07 -5.83
C GLU A 110 2.50 -1.69 -5.35
N TRP A 111 2.81 -2.08 -4.12
CA TRP A 111 4.13 -1.97 -3.50
C TRP A 111 4.46 -3.25 -2.76
N GLY A 112 5.71 -3.71 -2.84
CA GLY A 112 6.10 -4.99 -2.26
C GLY A 112 7.54 -5.33 -2.56
N PHE A 113 7.86 -6.61 -2.40
CA PHE A 113 9.20 -7.14 -2.60
C PHE A 113 9.17 -8.21 -3.68
N ASP A 114 9.92 -7.97 -4.76
CA ASP A 114 10.07 -8.91 -5.87
C ASP A 114 10.80 -10.18 -5.42
N GLN A 115 11.66 -10.08 -4.40
CA GLN A 115 12.44 -11.18 -3.84
C GLN A 115 12.28 -11.17 -2.31
N LEU A 116 11.13 -11.63 -1.82
CA LEU A 116 10.84 -11.68 -0.38
C LEU A 116 11.60 -12.82 0.30
N VAL A 117 11.48 -14.03 -0.25
CA VAL A 117 12.14 -15.25 0.25
C VAL A 117 12.60 -16.09 -0.94
N PRO A 118 13.87 -16.52 -1.03
CA PRO A 118 14.32 -17.45 -2.07
C PRO A 118 13.51 -18.76 -2.06
N LEU A 119 13.19 -19.32 -3.23
CA LEU A 119 12.43 -20.57 -3.30
C LEU A 119 13.17 -21.73 -2.65
N GLU A 120 14.50 -21.76 -2.72
CA GLU A 120 15.33 -22.75 -2.03
C GLU A 120 15.10 -22.68 -0.51
N SER A 121 15.20 -21.48 0.07
CA SER A 121 14.95 -21.28 1.50
C SER A 121 13.49 -21.53 1.90
N PHE A 122 12.53 -21.17 1.05
CA PHE A 122 11.11 -21.38 1.31
C PHE A 122 10.72 -22.86 1.33
N ASN A 123 11.29 -23.66 0.43
CA ASN A 123 10.99 -25.09 0.31
C ASN A 123 11.86 -25.98 1.21
N ASP A 124 12.91 -25.46 1.83
CA ASP A 124 13.69 -26.19 2.84
C ASP A 124 12.83 -26.40 4.10
N PRO A 125 12.48 -27.66 4.43
CA PRO A 125 11.61 -27.96 5.58
C PRO A 125 12.20 -27.47 6.91
N SER A 126 13.51 -27.29 7.02
CA SER A 126 14.16 -26.82 8.25
C SER A 126 13.88 -25.34 8.55
N ASN A 127 13.47 -24.56 7.54
CA ASN A 127 13.13 -23.15 7.71
C ASN A 127 11.68 -22.93 8.16
N GLY A 128 10.80 -23.93 8.02
CA GLY A 128 9.45 -23.89 8.60
C GLY A 128 8.43 -22.98 7.89
N TYR A 129 8.78 -22.41 6.73
CA TYR A 129 7.87 -21.54 5.97
C TYR A 129 6.76 -22.32 5.25
N LEU A 130 7.03 -23.56 4.83
CA LEU A 130 6.09 -24.47 4.20
C LEU A 130 6.00 -25.77 5.02
N VAL A 131 4.84 -26.02 5.62
CA VAL A 131 4.55 -27.22 6.43
C VAL A 131 3.21 -27.76 5.98
N ASP A 132 3.13 -29.05 5.66
CA ASP A 132 1.91 -29.72 5.17
C ASP A 132 1.22 -28.96 4.02
N ASP A 133 2.00 -28.59 2.99
CA ASP A 133 1.58 -27.77 1.84
C ASP A 133 0.89 -26.44 2.22
N SER A 134 1.08 -25.98 3.45
CA SER A 134 0.48 -24.77 4.01
C SER A 134 1.57 -23.76 4.38
N CYS A 135 1.29 -22.49 4.12
CA CYS A 135 2.14 -21.36 4.48
C CYS A 135 1.28 -20.17 4.86
N VAL A 136 1.80 -19.27 5.70
CA VAL A 136 1.07 -18.11 6.19
C VAL A 136 1.86 -16.85 5.92
N PHE A 137 1.20 -15.90 5.26
CA PHE A 137 1.72 -14.56 5.01
C PHE A 137 0.87 -13.53 5.76
N GLY A 138 1.50 -12.42 6.12
CA GLY A 138 0.81 -11.33 6.79
C GLY A 138 1.29 -9.96 6.31
N ALA A 139 0.56 -8.93 6.69
CA ALA A 139 1.00 -7.56 6.56
C ALA A 139 0.57 -6.73 7.76
N GLU A 140 1.38 -5.74 8.11
CA GLU A 140 1.07 -4.68 9.07
C GLU A 140 1.06 -3.39 8.27
N VAL A 141 -0.03 -2.64 8.34
CA VAL A 141 -0.26 -1.49 7.47
C VAL A 141 -0.62 -0.26 8.28
N PHE A 142 0.15 0.82 8.08
CA PHE A 142 -0.04 2.13 8.67
C PHE A 142 -0.36 3.14 7.56
N VAL A 143 -1.62 3.58 7.52
CA VAL A 143 -2.06 4.63 6.58
C VAL A 143 -1.76 5.99 7.20
N ILE A 144 -1.05 6.84 6.46
CA ILE A 144 -0.69 8.19 6.87
C ILE A 144 -1.72 9.16 6.28
N GLU A 145 -2.53 9.78 7.15
CA GLU A 145 -3.51 10.78 6.74
C GLU A 145 -2.81 12.01 6.16
N GLN A 146 -3.20 12.42 4.96
CA GLN A 146 -2.79 13.70 4.41
C GLN A 146 -3.69 14.80 4.98
N THR A 147 -3.16 15.60 5.90
CA THR A 147 -3.77 16.90 6.24
C THR A 147 -3.51 17.87 5.07
N ARG A 148 -4.25 17.71 3.97
CA ARG A 148 -4.29 18.72 2.92
C ARG A 148 -5.05 19.92 3.47
N LYS A 149 -4.33 20.96 3.90
CA LYS A 149 -4.91 22.28 4.13
C LYS A 149 -5.26 22.86 2.75
N LEU A 150 -6.44 22.51 2.24
CA LEU A 150 -7.00 23.09 1.03
C LEU A 150 -7.40 24.52 1.35
N GLU A 151 -6.55 25.49 1.03
CA GLU A 151 -6.95 26.89 0.99
C GLU A 151 -7.75 27.12 -0.29
N CYS A 152 -9.07 26.96 -0.18
CA CYS A 152 -9.99 27.28 -1.27
C CYS A 152 -10.18 28.80 -1.34
N VAL A 153 -9.66 29.44 -2.38
CA VAL A 153 -9.99 30.82 -2.71
C VAL A 153 -11.29 30.80 -3.53
N SER A 154 -12.38 31.27 -2.95
CA SER A 154 -13.62 31.49 -3.70
C SER A 154 -13.64 32.92 -4.25
N ILE A 155 -13.91 33.04 -5.55
CA ILE A 155 -14.15 34.33 -6.20
C ILE A 155 -15.63 34.66 -5.98
N ILE A 156 -15.90 35.69 -5.19
CA ILE A 156 -17.24 36.27 -5.05
C ILE A 156 -17.58 37.02 -6.34
N ASN A 157 -18.55 36.49 -7.11
CA ASN A 157 -18.96 37.08 -8.39
C ASN A 157 -19.60 38.47 -8.26
N GLN A 158 -20.06 38.85 -7.05
CA GLN A 158 -20.60 40.17 -6.74
C GLN A 158 -20.28 40.56 -5.28
N PRO A 159 -19.20 41.31 -5.02
CA PRO A 159 -18.93 41.82 -3.68
C PRO A 159 -19.95 42.93 -3.34
N HIS A 160 -20.87 42.66 -2.41
CA HIS A 160 -21.66 43.72 -1.76
C HIS A 160 -20.77 44.45 -0.76
N GLY A 161 -19.93 45.36 -1.23
CA GLY A 161 -19.03 46.17 -0.40
C GLY A 161 -17.77 46.62 -1.13
N ASN A 162 -16.91 47.36 -0.43
CA ASN A 162 -15.62 47.81 -0.98
C ASN A 162 -14.79 46.59 -1.41
N PRO A 163 -14.20 46.58 -2.62
CA PRO A 163 -13.44 45.44 -3.12
C PRO A 163 -12.20 45.21 -2.25
N ILE A 164 -12.06 44.01 -1.70
CA ILE A 164 -10.84 43.58 -1.01
C ILE A 164 -9.80 43.28 -2.10
N THR A 165 -8.79 44.15 -2.22
CA THR A 165 -7.74 44.02 -3.23
C THR A 165 -6.59 43.18 -2.67
N PHE A 166 -6.40 41.97 -3.20
CA PHE A 166 -5.21 41.16 -2.93
C PHE A 166 -4.16 41.41 -4.00
N LYS A 167 -3.00 41.93 -3.60
CA LYS A 167 -1.89 42.24 -4.52
C LYS A 167 -0.88 41.08 -4.52
N ILE A 168 -0.99 40.18 -5.48
CA ILE A 168 -0.01 39.10 -5.67
C ILE A 168 1.24 39.72 -6.31
N LYS A 169 2.30 39.85 -5.52
CA LYS A 169 3.58 40.40 -6.01
C LYS A 169 4.31 39.33 -6.83
N ASN A 170 4.99 39.75 -7.90
CA ASN A 170 5.85 38.90 -8.73
C ASN A 170 5.16 37.74 -9.46
N PHE A 171 3.85 37.81 -9.74
CA PHE A 171 3.14 36.79 -10.52
C PHE A 171 3.77 36.54 -11.90
N SER A 172 4.34 37.59 -12.52
CA SER A 172 5.03 37.50 -13.80
C SER A 172 6.42 36.84 -13.76
N LYS A 173 6.90 36.44 -12.58
CA LYS A 173 8.17 35.72 -12.38
C LYS A 173 7.96 34.23 -12.06
N LEU A 174 6.73 33.74 -12.12
CA LEU A 174 6.48 32.30 -12.10
C LEU A 174 6.90 31.76 -13.46
N ASP A 175 8.13 31.26 -13.53
CA ASP A 175 8.65 30.62 -14.72
C ASP A 175 7.76 29.43 -15.10
N LYS A 176 7.43 29.37 -16.39
CA LYS A 176 6.81 28.20 -17.00
C LYS A 176 7.89 27.13 -17.16
N GLU A 177 8.25 26.45 -16.08
CA GLU A 177 8.94 25.17 -16.22
C GLU A 177 7.89 24.09 -16.51
N TYR A 178 7.86 23.67 -17.77
CA TYR A 178 7.11 22.53 -18.28
C TYR A 178 8.08 21.59 -18.97
#